data_AF-A0A7W7NSD6-F1
#
_entry.id   AF-A0A7W7NSD6-F1
#
_cell.length_a   1.000
_cell.length_b   1.000
_cell.length_c   1.000
_cell.angle_alpha   90.00
_cell.angle_beta   90.00
_cell.angle_gamma   90.00
#
_symmetry.space_group_name_H-M   'P 1'
#
loop_
_entity.id
_entity.type
_entity.pdbx_description
1 polymer ?
#
loop_
_entity_poly.entity_id
_entity_poly.type
_entity_poly.pdbx_seq_one_letter_code
_entity_poly.pdbx_strand_id
1 'polypeptide(L)'
;MIGSAMMLWLAGQSVAAPELISSADRFAPIGDAALVALAKTPFDPKSDRRKWGLAVGLHRGVQVVASYVCSDVCPDYTKRIIRYNLRAGPGCEAAGGVSKALAVPMGIGVGQRLYCLPAVIAALQD
;
A
#
# COMPACT_ATOMS: atom_id res chain seq x y z
N MET A 1 9.21 8.04 -39.23
CA MET A 1 8.89 8.73 -37.96
C MET A 1 7.38 8.57 -37.78
N ILE A 2 6.91 7.63 -36.97
CA ILE A 2 6.69 7.79 -35.53
C ILE A 2 6.97 6.43 -34.86
N GLY A 3 7.76 6.47 -33.78
CA GLY A 3 8.26 5.29 -33.08
C GLY A 3 7.14 4.43 -32.49
N SER A 4 7.25 3.12 -32.72
CA SER A 4 6.54 2.11 -31.96
C SER A 4 6.80 2.33 -30.48
N ALA A 5 5.75 2.70 -29.78
CA ALA A 5 5.75 2.89 -28.34
C ALA A 5 6.28 1.62 -27.66
N MET A 6 7.24 1.86 -26.80
CA MET A 6 7.91 0.97 -25.88
C MET A 6 6.89 0.18 -25.04
N MET A 7 6.39 -0.92 -25.60
CA MET A 7 5.58 -1.93 -24.93
C MET A 7 6.51 -3.05 -24.44
N LEU A 8 7.54 -2.67 -23.70
CA LEU A 8 8.40 -3.58 -22.95
C LEU A 8 8.61 -2.95 -21.57
N TRP A 9 8.67 -3.82 -20.56
CA TRP A 9 8.72 -3.56 -19.11
C TRP A 9 7.36 -3.60 -18.44
N LEU A 10 6.92 -4.81 -18.09
CA LEU A 10 6.35 -5.16 -16.77
C LEU A 10 6.19 -6.70 -16.60
N ALA A 11 7.08 -7.50 -17.21
CA ALA A 11 7.18 -8.92 -16.89
C ALA A 11 7.98 -9.06 -15.57
N GLY A 12 7.35 -8.80 -14.42
CA GLY A 12 7.97 -9.09 -13.12
C GLY A 12 7.41 -8.37 -11.90
N GLN A 13 6.67 -7.27 -12.07
CA GLN A 13 6.08 -6.56 -10.93
C GLN A 13 4.57 -6.79 -10.90
N SER A 14 4.10 -7.49 -9.88
CA SER A 14 2.65 -7.63 -9.67
C SER A 14 2.07 -6.29 -9.22
N VAL A 15 0.93 -5.88 -9.76
CA VAL A 15 0.20 -4.69 -9.26
C VAL A 15 -0.70 -5.14 -8.12
N ALA A 16 -0.62 -4.45 -6.97
CA ALA A 16 -1.48 -4.74 -5.84
C ALA A 16 -2.95 -4.47 -6.19
N ALA A 17 -3.79 -5.49 -6.01
CA ALA A 17 -5.24 -5.31 -6.11
C ALA A 17 -5.74 -4.43 -4.95
N PRO A 18 -6.86 -3.72 -5.12
CA PRO A 18 -7.56 -3.11 -3.99
C PRO A 18 -7.95 -4.17 -2.95
N GLU A 19 -7.90 -3.80 -1.67
CA GLU A 19 -8.42 -4.60 -0.58
C GLU A 19 -9.95 -4.66 -0.66
N LEU A 20 -10.51 -5.82 -0.30
CA LEU A 20 -11.94 -5.99 -0.15
C LEU A 20 -12.37 -5.36 1.16
N ILE A 21 -13.10 -4.26 1.06
CA ILE A 21 -13.57 -3.47 2.20
C ILE A 21 -15.03 -3.84 2.50
N SER A 22 -15.32 -4.07 3.78
CA SER A 22 -16.66 -4.34 4.27
C SER A 22 -17.45 -3.03 4.46
N SER A 23 -18.77 -3.09 4.35
CA SER A 23 -19.64 -1.96 4.73
C SER A 23 -19.54 -1.59 6.22
N ALA A 24 -19.02 -2.50 7.05
CA ALA A 24 -18.72 -2.23 8.45
C ALA A 24 -17.44 -1.40 8.66
N ASP A 25 -16.54 -1.35 7.67
CA ASP A 25 -15.32 -0.57 7.75
C ASP A 25 -15.65 0.93 7.71
N ARG A 26 -15.20 1.64 8.76
CA ARG A 26 -15.42 3.09 8.89
C ARG A 26 -14.15 3.82 8.51
N PHE A 27 -14.29 4.78 7.59
CA PHE A 27 -13.19 5.64 7.17
C PHE A 27 -13.50 7.07 7.59
N ALA A 28 -12.98 7.46 8.75
CA ALA A 28 -13.01 8.86 9.14
C ALA A 28 -12.03 9.67 8.26
N PRO A 29 -12.31 10.97 7.99
CA PRO A 29 -11.34 11.82 7.32
C PRO A 29 -9.98 11.82 8.04
N ILE A 30 -8.90 11.70 7.27
CA ILE A 30 -7.53 11.73 7.77
C ILE A 30 -6.70 12.70 6.93
N GLY A 31 -5.94 13.57 7.61
CA GLY A 31 -5.06 14.55 6.97
C GLY A 31 -3.62 14.08 6.84
N ASP A 32 -2.82 14.83 6.09
CA ASP A 32 -1.44 14.54 5.74
C ASP A 32 -0.56 14.28 6.99
N ALA A 33 -0.68 15.13 8.04
CA ALA A 33 0.09 14.98 9.27
C ALA A 33 -0.21 13.67 10.02
N ALA A 34 -1.48 13.26 10.06
CA ALA A 34 -1.89 12.01 10.70
C ALA A 34 -1.42 10.79 9.90
N LEU A 35 -1.45 10.85 8.57
CA LEU A 35 -0.87 9.81 7.72
C LEU A 35 0.65 9.67 7.94
N VAL A 36 1.37 10.79 8.01
CA VAL A 36 2.82 10.79 8.27
C VAL A 36 3.13 10.20 9.65
N ALA A 37 2.38 10.59 10.69
CA ALA A 37 2.54 10.04 12.02
C ALA A 37 2.27 8.52 12.05
N LEU A 38 1.22 8.07 11.35
CA LEU A 38 0.90 6.65 11.23
C LEU A 38 1.99 5.87 10.49
N ALA A 39 2.48 6.39 9.36
CA ALA A 39 3.53 5.75 8.57
C ALA A 39 4.85 5.59 9.36
N LYS A 40 5.17 6.56 10.24
CA LYS A 40 6.35 6.52 11.13
C LYS A 40 6.17 5.62 12.35
N THR A 41 4.94 5.21 12.67
CA THR A 41 4.68 4.35 13.82
C THR A 41 5.24 2.95 13.54
N PRO A 42 6.14 2.39 14.37
CA PRO A 42 6.63 1.03 14.19
C PRO A 42 5.48 0.02 14.15
N PHE A 43 5.60 -0.97 13.27
CA PHE A 43 4.66 -2.08 13.21
C PHE A 43 5.25 -3.28 13.93
N ASP A 44 4.54 -3.76 14.96
CA ASP A 44 4.87 -4.99 15.67
C ASP A 44 3.87 -6.10 15.31
N PRO A 45 4.27 -7.04 14.43
CA PRO A 45 3.42 -8.15 14.01
C PRO A 45 3.27 -9.24 15.08
N LYS A 46 3.97 -9.16 16.22
CA LYS A 46 3.80 -10.12 17.33
C LYS A 46 2.94 -9.56 18.46
N SER A 47 2.56 -8.29 18.38
CA SER A 47 1.74 -7.68 19.42
C SER A 47 0.38 -8.39 19.57
N ASP A 48 -0.06 -8.60 20.82
CA ASP A 48 -1.35 -9.21 21.18
C ASP A 48 -2.59 -8.41 20.72
N ARG A 49 -2.38 -7.31 20.00
CA ARG A 49 -3.41 -6.54 19.30
C ARG A 49 -3.88 -7.32 18.08
N ARG A 50 -4.61 -8.41 18.32
CA ARG A 50 -5.06 -9.44 17.38
C ARG A 50 -6.08 -8.95 16.31
N LYS A 51 -6.13 -7.66 16.01
CA LYS A 51 -6.94 -7.05 14.96
C LYS A 51 -6.16 -5.92 14.31
N TRP A 52 -5.25 -6.26 13.41
CA TRP A 52 -4.65 -5.24 12.55
C TRP A 52 -5.73 -4.68 11.63
N GLY A 53 -6.21 -3.48 11.93
CA GLY A 53 -7.26 -2.83 11.14
C GLY A 53 -6.80 -2.59 9.71
N LEU A 54 -7.67 -2.89 8.75
CA LEU A 54 -7.47 -2.56 7.34
C LEU A 54 -7.83 -1.10 7.07
N ALA A 55 -8.93 -0.59 7.64
CA ALA A 55 -9.36 0.78 7.43
C ALA A 55 -8.49 1.79 8.20
N VAL A 56 -7.90 2.74 7.48
CA VAL A 56 -7.11 3.85 8.07
C VAL A 56 -7.92 5.14 8.08
N GLY A 57 -8.52 5.52 6.95
CA GLY A 57 -9.31 6.74 6.84
C GLY A 57 -9.56 7.19 5.39
N LEU A 58 -10.24 8.32 5.21
CA LEU A 58 -10.42 9.00 3.92
C LEU A 58 -9.44 10.16 3.81
N HIS A 59 -8.47 10.06 2.91
CA HIS A 59 -7.54 11.14 2.63
C HIS A 59 -7.84 11.71 1.25
N ARG A 60 -8.21 12.99 1.20
CA ARG A 60 -8.61 13.69 -0.04
C ARG A 60 -9.76 12.97 -0.77
N GLY A 61 -10.69 12.38 -0.01
CA GLY A 61 -11.83 11.62 -0.55
C GLY A 61 -11.49 10.20 -1.00
N VAL A 62 -10.25 9.76 -0.88
CA VAL A 62 -9.79 8.42 -1.27
C VAL A 62 -9.60 7.55 -0.04
N GLN A 63 -10.07 6.31 -0.09
CA GLN A 63 -9.87 5.34 0.99
C GLN A 63 -8.38 5.02 1.15
N VAL A 64 -7.87 5.18 2.37
CA VAL A 64 -6.55 4.73 2.79
C VAL A 64 -6.73 3.46 3.62
N VAL A 65 -5.94 2.45 3.30
CA VAL A 65 -5.95 1.14 3.96
C VAL A 65 -4.54 0.75 4.39
N ALA A 66 -4.47 -0.10 5.41
CA ALA A 66 -3.27 -0.82 5.78
C ALA A 66 -3.34 -2.24 5.19
N SER A 67 -2.47 -2.52 4.21
CA SER A 67 -2.27 -3.88 3.70
C SER A 67 -1.17 -4.57 4.51
N TYR A 68 -1.40 -5.82 4.89
CA TYR A 68 -0.43 -6.64 5.61
C TYR A 68 0.04 -7.76 4.69
N VAL A 69 1.30 -7.71 4.27
CA VAL A 69 1.89 -8.74 3.41
C VAL A 69 2.82 -9.58 4.26
N CYS A 70 2.60 -10.89 4.26
CA CYS A 70 3.40 -11.83 5.01
C CYS A 70 3.97 -12.91 4.07
N SER A 71 5.10 -13.50 4.45
CA SER A 71 5.67 -14.67 3.78
C SER A 71 5.22 -15.99 4.41
N ASP A 72 5.92 -17.09 4.11
CA ASP A 72 5.69 -18.40 4.72
C ASP A 72 5.94 -18.42 6.24
N VAL A 73 6.64 -17.41 6.78
CA VAL A 73 7.01 -17.33 8.21
C VAL A 73 6.26 -16.20 8.92
N CYS A 74 4.93 -16.32 8.99
CA CYS A 74 4.09 -15.39 9.76
C CYS A 74 4.10 -15.71 11.26
N PRO A 75 4.02 -14.70 12.14
CA PRO A 75 3.96 -13.26 11.83
C PRO A 75 5.35 -12.60 11.68
N ASP A 76 6.43 -13.35 11.92
CA ASP A 76 7.82 -12.89 12.00
C ASP A 76 8.27 -12.10 10.78
N TYR A 77 7.77 -12.43 9.58
CA TYR A 77 8.05 -11.71 8.35
C TYR A 77 6.79 -11.10 7.73
N THR A 78 6.12 -10.24 8.50
CA THR A 78 4.96 -9.45 8.08
C THR A 78 5.31 -7.98 7.94
N LYS A 79 4.91 -7.38 6.82
CA LYS A 79 5.07 -5.95 6.55
C LYS A 79 3.72 -5.27 6.44
N ARG A 80 3.59 -4.11 7.09
CA ARG A 80 2.44 -3.20 6.94
C ARG A 80 2.74 -2.15 5.87
N ILE A 81 1.80 -1.94 4.97
CA ILE A 81 1.88 -0.98 3.87
C ILE A 81 0.65 -0.08 3.94
N ILE A 82 0.84 1.23 4.11
CA ILE A 82 -0.25 2.21 4.13
C ILE A 82 -0.42 2.78 2.73
N ARG A 83 -1.56 2.51 2.10
CA ARG A 83 -1.78 2.78 0.68
C ARG A 83 -3.17 3.34 0.44
N TYR A 84 -3.37 4.02 -0.69
CA TYR A 84 -4.72 4.18 -1.21
C TYR A 84 -5.26 2.82 -1.64
N ASN A 85 -6.56 2.62 -1.44
CA ASN A 85 -7.28 1.43 -1.88
C ASN A 85 -7.57 1.47 -3.40
N LEU A 86 -6.53 1.76 -4.19
CA LEU A 86 -6.55 1.88 -5.64
C LEU A 86 -5.44 1.03 -6.24
N ARG A 87 -5.57 0.70 -7.52
CA ARG A 87 -4.47 0.12 -8.31
C ARG A 87 -3.44 1.21 -8.61
N ALA A 88 -2.17 0.80 -8.71
CA ALA A 88 -1.12 1.66 -9.25
C ALA A 88 -1.41 2.02 -10.72
N GLY A 89 -0.95 3.18 -11.17
CA GLY A 89 -1.14 3.72 -12.51
C GLY A 89 -1.85 5.09 -12.53
N PRO A 90 -2.45 5.49 -13.66
CA PRO A 90 -3.00 6.84 -13.83
C PRO A 90 -4.08 7.24 -12.81
N GLY A 91 -4.93 6.28 -12.41
CA GLY A 91 -5.93 6.52 -11.37
C GLY A 91 -5.33 6.83 -9.99
N CYS A 92 -4.12 6.35 -9.72
CA CYS A 92 -3.38 6.69 -8.51
C CYS A 92 -2.91 8.15 -8.51
N GLU A 93 -2.33 8.59 -9.63
CA GLU A 93 -1.78 9.94 -9.79
C GLU A 93 -2.89 11.00 -9.77
N ALA A 94 -4.01 10.72 -10.43
CA ALA A 94 -5.20 11.58 -10.39
C ALA A 94 -5.75 11.77 -8.96
N ALA A 95 -5.57 10.77 -8.09
CA ALA A 95 -5.95 10.83 -6.68
C ALA A 95 -4.90 11.53 -5.78
N GLY A 96 -3.84 12.09 -6.38
CA GLY A 96 -2.70 12.68 -5.67
C GLY A 96 -1.78 11.65 -5.00
N GLY A 97 -1.80 10.41 -5.50
CA GLY A 97 -0.92 9.33 -5.08
C GLY A 97 0.29 9.15 -5.99
N VAL A 98 1.20 8.26 -5.59
CA VAL A 98 2.39 7.85 -6.33
C VAL A 98 2.36 6.34 -6.50
N SER A 99 2.52 5.88 -7.74
CA SER A 99 2.72 4.47 -8.05
C SER A 99 4.15 4.08 -7.67
N LYS A 100 4.31 3.29 -6.60
CA LYS A 100 5.64 2.89 -6.09
C LYS A 100 5.75 1.38 -5.96
N ALA A 101 6.87 0.83 -6.41
CA ALA A 101 7.22 -0.56 -6.16
C ALA A 101 7.80 -0.68 -4.76
N LEU A 102 7.23 -1.57 -3.95
CA LEU A 102 7.73 -1.91 -2.63
C LEU A 102 8.24 -3.35 -2.62
N ALA A 103 9.36 -3.56 -1.92
CA ALA A 103 9.85 -4.90 -1.65
C ALA A 103 8.96 -5.53 -0.59
N VAL A 104 8.27 -6.62 -0.91
CA VAL A 104 7.36 -7.29 0.02
C VAL A 104 7.78 -8.75 0.25
N PRO A 105 7.55 -9.28 1.46
CA PRO A 105 7.75 -10.70 1.74
C PRO A 105 6.99 -11.59 0.74
N MET A 106 7.66 -12.60 0.19
CA MET A 106 7.04 -13.59 -0.71
C MET A 106 7.77 -14.94 -0.61
N GLY A 107 7.08 -15.95 -0.09
CA GLY A 107 7.67 -17.29 0.11
C GLY A 107 8.89 -17.26 1.04
N ILE A 108 10.04 -17.75 0.56
CA ILE A 108 11.31 -17.68 1.30
C ILE A 108 12.10 -16.38 1.07
N GLY A 109 11.58 -15.44 0.27
CA GLY A 109 12.33 -14.26 -0.18
C GLY A 109 11.51 -12.97 -0.23
N VAL A 110 11.93 -12.06 -1.11
CA VAL A 110 11.28 -10.77 -1.37
C VAL A 110 10.88 -10.65 -2.84
N GLY A 111 9.69 -10.10 -3.07
CA GLY A 111 9.19 -9.75 -4.40
C GLY A 111 8.91 -8.26 -4.52
N GLN A 112 8.92 -7.73 -5.74
CA GLN A 112 8.51 -6.34 -5.99
C GLN A 112 7.02 -6.30 -6.31
N ARG A 113 6.29 -5.42 -5.62
CA ARG A 113 4.86 -5.22 -5.85
C ARG A 113 4.52 -3.74 -5.94
N LEU A 114 3.78 -3.36 -6.97
CA LEU A 114 3.39 -1.98 -7.24
C LEU A 114 2.15 -1.60 -6.43
N TYR A 115 2.26 -0.52 -5.67
CA TYR A 115 1.21 0.04 -4.83
C TYR A 115 0.90 1.49 -5.22
N CYS A 116 -0.31 1.93 -4.91
CA CYS A 116 -0.68 3.33 -4.95
C CYS A 116 -0.53 3.95 -3.55
N LEU A 117 0.51 4.75 -3.33
CA LEU A 117 0.80 5.36 -2.02
C LEU A 117 0.34 6.82 -2.00
N PRO A 118 -0.19 7.34 -0.88
CA PRO A 118 -0.34 8.79 -0.73
C PRO A 118 1.03 9.46 -0.85
N ALA A 119 1.14 10.49 -1.69
CA ALA A 119 2.43 11.12 -2.02
C ALA A 119 3.21 11.57 -0.76
N VAL A 120 2.49 12.05 0.25
CA VAL A 120 3.04 12.53 1.54
C VAL A 120 3.75 11.48 2.37
N ILE A 121 3.50 10.18 2.13
CA ILE A 121 4.15 9.08 2.85
C ILE A 121 4.89 8.11 1.93
N ALA A 122 4.93 8.37 0.61
CA ALA A 122 5.55 7.46 -0.35
C ALA A 122 7.06 7.29 -0.12
N ALA A 123 7.74 8.31 0.39
CA ALA A 123 9.16 8.25 0.75
C ALA A 123 9.42 7.59 2.12
N LEU A 124 8.38 7.28 2.90
CA LEU A 124 8.48 6.69 4.24
C LEU A 124 8.22 5.18 4.23
N GLN A 125 7.92 4.61 3.06
CA GLN A 125 7.59 3.20 2.90
C GLN A 125 8.49 2.61 1.82
N ASP A 126 9.32 1.65 2.18
CA ASP A 126 10.20 0.89 1.29
C ASP A 126 10.03 -0.59 1.60
#